data_AF-A0A9N9DTA4-F1
#
_entry.id   AF-A0A9N9DTA4-F1
#
_cell.length_a   1.000
_cell.length_b   1.000
_cell.length_c   1.000
_cell.angle_alpha   90.00
_cell.angle_beta   90.00
_cell.angle_gamma   90.00
#
_symmetry.space_group_name_H-M   'P 1'
#
loop_
_entity.id
_entity.type
_entity.pdbx_description
1 polymer ?
#
loop_
_entity_poly.entity_id
_entity_poly.type
_entity_poly.pdbx_seq_one_letter_code
_entity_poly.pdbx_strand_id
1 'polypeptide(L)'
;MHRILLDLIPFNQTHTAINQSETIIELLKEMTIGHKILGIMTDNASNMIAMGRILKDKINDKFNNQNLQHFCCGAHVLNIIVEEGIKLISKEISKAREFSIKL
;
A
#
# COMPACT_ATOMS: atom_id res chain seq x y z
N MET A 1 1.78 18.51 -11.59
CA MET A 1 2.02 17.43 -10.61
C MET A 1 3.10 16.51 -11.15
N HIS A 2 4.29 16.51 -10.55
CA HIS A 2 5.37 15.63 -10.97
C HIS A 2 5.23 14.27 -10.31
N ARG A 3 5.45 13.20 -11.07
CA ARG A 3 5.49 11.82 -10.58
C ARG A 3 6.87 11.30 -10.91
N ILE A 4 7.66 11.08 -9.88
CA ILE A 4 9.04 10.63 -10.01
C ILE A 4 9.10 9.26 -9.34
N LEU A 5 9.53 8.26 -10.09
CA LEU A 5 9.86 6.95 -9.55
C LEU A 5 11.16 7.11 -8.75
N LEU A 6 11.11 6.79 -7.46
CA LEU A 6 12.29 6.87 -6.61
C LEU A 6 13.16 5.63 -6.78
N ASP A 7 12.54 4.44 -6.74
CA ASP A 7 13.26 3.17 -6.86
C ASP A 7 12.31 2.01 -7.22
N LEU A 8 12.90 0.89 -7.68
CA LEU A 8 12.29 -0.41 -7.87
C LEU A 8 13.22 -1.47 -7.27
N ILE A 9 12.94 -1.82 -6.01
CA ILE A 9 13.86 -2.66 -5.22
C ILE A 9 13.42 -4.13 -5.31
N PRO A 10 14.23 -5.04 -5.87
CA PRO A 10 13.97 -6.46 -5.77
C PRO A 10 14.12 -6.92 -4.31
N PHE A 11 13.10 -7.58 -3.79
CA PHE A 11 13.05 -7.94 -2.37
C PHE A 11 13.36 -9.43 -2.18
N ASN A 12 14.60 -9.72 -1.77
CA ASN A 12 15.10 -11.10 -1.65
C ASN A 12 15.00 -11.68 -0.23
N GLN A 13 14.43 -10.92 0.70
CA GLN A 13 14.25 -11.29 2.10
C GLN A 13 12.77 -11.51 2.43
N THR A 14 12.46 -12.10 3.58
CA THR A 14 11.06 -12.28 4.01
C THR A 14 10.33 -10.95 4.04
N HIS A 15 9.14 -10.89 3.44
CA HIS A 15 8.31 -9.69 3.27
C HIS A 15 7.62 -9.28 4.58
N THR A 16 8.38 -9.11 5.66
CA THR A 16 7.86 -8.62 6.94
C THR A 16 7.73 -7.11 6.90
N ALA A 17 6.78 -6.58 7.68
CA ALA A 17 6.62 -5.15 7.89
C ALA A 17 7.92 -4.46 8.35
N ILE A 18 8.72 -5.13 9.18
CA ILE A 18 10.02 -4.63 9.67
C ILE A 18 11.00 -4.48 8.50
N ASN A 19 11.24 -5.56 7.77
CA ASN A 19 12.19 -5.59 6.66
C ASN A 19 11.83 -4.55 5.58
N GLN A 20 10.54 -4.46 5.23
CA GLN A 20 10.07 -3.48 4.25
C GLN A 20 10.24 -2.03 4.73
N SER A 21 9.96 -1.77 6.01
CA SER A 21 10.17 -0.44 6.59
C SER A 21 11.64 -0.02 6.57
N GLU A 22 12.57 -0.97 6.72
CA GLU A 22 14.02 -0.70 6.73
C GLU A 22 14.51 -0.30 5.35
N THR A 23 14.12 -1.07 4.33
CA THR A 23 14.42 -0.75 2.94
C THR A 23 13.89 0.63 2.55
N ILE A 24 12.67 1.00 2.96
CA ILE A 24 12.14 2.35 2.69
C ILE A 24 12.96 3.41 3.43
N ILE A 25 13.29 3.20 4.71
CA ILE A 25 14.12 4.15 5.47
C ILE A 25 15.49 4.37 4.81
N GLU A 26 16.13 3.32 4.33
CA GLU A 26 17.42 3.41 3.62
C GLU A 26 17.30 4.25 2.36
N LEU A 27 16.31 3.97 1.51
CA LEU A 27 16.00 4.78 0.33
C LEU A 27 15.79 6.26 0.68
N LEU A 28 15.00 6.56 1.72
CA LEU A 28 14.71 7.93 2.13
C LEU A 28 15.95 8.67 2.66
N LYS A 29 16.91 7.93 3.27
CA LYS A 29 18.20 8.47 3.70
C LYS A 29 19.10 8.76 2.51
N GLU A 30 19.25 7.81 1.59
CA GLU A 30 20.05 7.96 0.37
C GLU A 30 19.59 9.16 -0.46
N MET A 31 18.27 9.34 -0.54
CA MET A 31 17.66 10.46 -1.23
C MET A 31 17.65 11.77 -0.44
N THR A 32 17.99 11.75 0.85
CA THR A 32 17.96 12.91 1.77
C THR A 32 16.58 13.59 1.89
N ILE A 33 15.49 12.84 1.68
CA ILE A 33 14.11 13.37 1.65
C ILE A 33 13.26 13.00 2.87
N GLY A 34 13.75 12.18 3.80
CA GLY A 34 12.95 11.68 4.93
C GLY A 34 12.21 12.77 5.75
N HIS A 35 12.83 13.93 5.92
CA HIS A 35 12.26 15.08 6.65
C HIS A 35 11.19 15.86 5.84
N LYS A 36 11.04 15.58 4.54
CA LYS A 36 10.11 16.28 3.62
C LYS A 36 8.82 15.50 3.34
N ILE A 37 8.70 14.29 3.86
CA ILE A 37 7.56 13.41 3.55
C ILE A 37 6.35 13.82 4.38
N LEU A 38 5.22 14.03 3.71
CA LEU A 38 3.95 14.39 4.37
C LEU A 38 3.07 13.17 4.64
N GLY A 39 3.13 12.17 3.76
CA GLY A 39 2.40 10.95 3.96
C GLY A 39 2.83 9.82 3.05
N ILE A 40 2.36 8.63 3.39
CA ILE A 40 2.66 7.37 2.71
C ILE A 40 1.34 6.69 2.39
N MET A 41 1.23 6.18 1.17
CA MET A 41 0.09 5.38 0.74
C MET A 41 0.54 3.96 0.42
N THR A 42 -0.10 2.97 1.01
CA THR A 42 0.15 1.54 0.76
C THR A 42 -1.15 0.85 0.38
N ASP A 43 -1.11 -0.40 -0.08
CA ASP A 43 -2.34 -1.21 -0.11
C ASP A 43 -2.90 -1.44 1.32
N ASN A 44 -4.12 -1.98 1.39
CA ASN A 44 -4.83 -2.22 2.66
C ASN A 44 -4.55 -3.61 3.26
N ALA A 45 -3.54 -4.34 2.78
CA ALA A 45 -3.21 -5.63 3.38
C ALA A 45 -2.68 -5.44 4.80
N SER A 46 -2.95 -6.42 5.67
CA SER A 46 -2.58 -6.37 7.09
C SER A 46 -1.08 -6.09 7.31
N ASN A 47 -0.22 -6.72 6.51
CA ASN A 47 1.23 -6.50 6.57
C ASN A 47 1.64 -5.08 6.17
N MET A 48 0.96 -4.48 5.18
CA MET A 48 1.24 -3.12 4.72
C MET A 48 0.75 -2.06 5.71
N ILE A 49 -0.38 -2.31 6.38
CA ILE A 49 -0.85 -1.48 7.50
C ILE A 49 0.15 -1.54 8.66
N ALA A 50 0.62 -2.73 9.02
CA ALA A 50 1.65 -2.90 10.05
C ALA A 50 2.95 -2.17 9.68
N MET A 51 3.39 -2.30 8.42
CA MET A 51 4.57 -1.62 7.88
C MET A 51 4.42 -0.10 7.96
N GLY A 52 3.28 0.46 7.56
CA GLY A 52 3.02 1.90 7.60
C GLY A 52 3.11 2.48 9.02
N ARG A 53 2.64 1.74 10.04
CA ARG A 53 2.78 2.11 11.45
C ARG A 53 4.25 2.13 11.89
N ILE A 54 4.99 1.05 11.63
CA ILE A 54 6.42 0.96 11.95
C ILE A 54 7.20 2.06 11.25
N LEU A 55 6.88 2.34 9.99
CA LEU A 55 7.57 3.34 9.18
C LEU A 55 7.32 4.75 9.70
N LYS A 56 6.10 5.05 10.18
CA LYS A 56 5.80 6.31 10.85
C LYS A 56 6.68 6.53 12.08
N ASP A 57 6.79 5.53 12.94
CA ASP A 57 7.63 5.60 14.15
C ASP A 57 9.11 5.79 13.76
N LYS A 58 9.61 4.99 12.80
CA LYS A 58 10.99 5.11 12.31
C LYS A 58 11.28 6.46 11.66
N ILE A 59 10.33 7.07 10.95
CA ILE A 59 10.50 8.37 10.31
C ILE A 59 10.55 9.48 11.37
N ASN A 60 9.70 9.40 12.39
CA ASN A 60 9.77 10.30 13.53
C ASN A 60 11.16 10.23 14.19
N ASP A 61 11.63 9.02 14.52
CA ASP A 61 12.90 8.84 15.23
C ASP A 61 14.13 9.24 14.40
N LYS A 62 14.15 8.90 13.11
CA LYS A 62 15.34 9.10 12.26
C LYS A 62 15.39 10.44 11.54
N PHE A 63 14.26 11.10 11.33
CA PHE A 63 14.17 12.35 10.56
C PHE A 63 13.47 13.49 11.32
N ASN A 64 13.08 13.28 12.57
CA ASN A 64 12.34 14.25 13.39
C ASN A 64 11.05 14.75 12.69
N ASN A 65 10.34 13.83 12.02
CA ASN A 65 9.14 14.14 11.25
C ASN A 65 7.91 13.47 11.89
N GLN A 66 7.24 14.21 12.77
CA GLN A 66 6.07 13.77 13.54
C GLN A 66 4.76 13.82 12.76
N ASN A 67 4.73 14.59 11.67
CA ASN A 67 3.49 14.91 10.94
C ASN A 67 3.14 13.91 9.84
N LEU A 68 3.89 12.82 9.74
CA LEU A 68 3.65 11.80 8.73
C LEU A 68 2.28 11.13 8.92
N GLN A 69 1.49 11.11 7.86
CA GLN A 69 0.23 10.39 7.79
C GLN A 69 0.36 9.13 6.94
N HIS A 70 -0.26 8.04 7.38
CA HIS A 70 -0.37 6.80 6.59
C HIS A 70 -1.80 6.66 6.07
N PHE A 71 -1.92 6.36 4.79
CA PHE A 71 -3.18 6.15 4.09
C PHE A 71 -3.19 4.78 3.41
N CYS A 72 -4.36 4.17 3.35
CA CYS A 72 -4.58 2.99 2.52
C CYS A 72 -4.96 3.41 1.09
N CYS A 73 -4.61 2.59 0.12
CA CYS A 73 -4.89 2.83 -1.28
C CYS A 73 -6.41 2.80 -1.52
N GLY A 74 -6.96 3.92 -2.00
CA GLY A 74 -8.39 4.05 -2.28
C GLY A 74 -8.90 3.03 -3.29
N ALA A 75 -8.10 2.67 -4.31
CA ALA A 75 -8.47 1.65 -5.28
C ALA A 75 -8.64 0.26 -4.62
N HIS A 76 -7.77 -0.08 -3.66
CA HIS A 76 -7.88 -1.35 -2.95
C HIS A 76 -9.10 -1.37 -2.01
N VAL A 77 -9.38 -0.27 -1.32
CA VAL A 77 -10.59 -0.13 -0.50
C VAL A 77 -11.86 -0.26 -1.35
N LEU A 78 -11.88 0.40 -2.52
CA LEU A 78 -12.98 0.26 -3.48
C LEU A 78 -13.14 -1.17 -3.97
N ASN A 79 -12.03 -1.87 -4.26
CA ASN A 79 -12.08 -3.27 -4.66
C ASN A 79 -12.74 -4.15 -3.59
N ILE A 80 -12.39 -3.99 -2.31
CA ILE A 80 -13.05 -4.71 -1.21
C ILE A 80 -14.56 -4.43 -1.18
N ILE A 81 -14.96 -3.16 -1.28
CA ILE A 81 -16.39 -2.77 -1.28
C ILE A 81 -17.13 -3.42 -2.46
N VAL A 82 -16.53 -3.40 -3.65
CA VAL A 82 -17.11 -3.99 -4.86
C VAL A 82 -17.19 -5.51 -4.74
N GLU A 83 -16.15 -6.17 -4.22
CA GLU A 83 -16.14 -7.61 -3.99
C GLU A 83 -17.26 -8.04 -3.03
N GLU A 84 -17.45 -7.32 -1.92
CA GLU A 84 -18.57 -7.58 -1.00
C GLU A 84 -19.93 -7.34 -1.68
N GLY A 85 -20.07 -6.29 -2.49
CA GLY A 85 -21.28 -6.06 -3.28
C GLY A 85 -21.57 -7.17 -4.30
N ILE A 86 -20.52 -7.66 -4.99
CA ILE A 86 -20.62 -8.76 -5.95
C ILE A 86 -21.11 -10.05 -5.30
N LYS A 87 -20.69 -10.34 -4.06
CA LYS A 87 -21.15 -11.55 -3.34
C LYS A 87 -22.67 -11.58 -3.19
N LEU A 88 -23.31 -10.42 -2.98
CA LEU A 88 -24.75 -10.29 -2.82
C LEU A 88 -25.55 -10.64 -4.08
N ILE A 89 -24.96 -10.41 -5.26
CA ILE A 89 -25.57 -10.66 -6.58
C ILE A 89 -24.85 -11.75 -7.37
N SER A 90 -24.11 -12.61 -6.66
CA SER A 90 -23.21 -13.61 -7.25
C SER A 90 -23.96 -14.61 -8.14
N LYS A 91 -25.21 -14.93 -7.80
CA LYS A 91 -26.06 -15.83 -8.60
C LYS A 91 -26.42 -15.24 -9.96
N GLU A 92 -26.81 -13.97 -9.98
CA GLU A 92 -27.16 -13.23 -11.20
C GLU A 92 -25.91 -13.05 -12.09
N ILE A 93 -24.77 -12.70 -11.49
CA ILE A 93 -23.48 -12.60 -12.19
C ILE A 93 -23.10 -13.94 -12.82
N SER A 94 -23.24 -15.06 -12.10
CA SER A 94 -22.93 -16.39 -12.63
C SER A 94 -23.78 -16.72 -13.86
N LYS A 95 -25.09 -16.44 -13.83
CA LYS A 95 -25.97 -16.60 -15.00
C LYS A 95 -25.52 -15.76 -16.20
N ALA A 96 -25.16 -14.49 -15.96
CA ALA A 96 -24.67 -13.61 -17.02
C ALA A 96 -23.36 -14.11 -17.64
N ARG A 97 -22.44 -14.63 -16.81
CA ARG A 97 -21.18 -15.24 -17.28
C ARG A 97 -21.43 -16.52 -18.09
N GLU A 98 -22.29 -17.41 -17.61
CA GLU A 98 -22.68 -18.62 -18.34
C GLU A 98 -23.31 -18.31 -19.70
N PHE A 99 -24.14 -17.26 -19.78
CA PHE A 99 -24.70 -16.79 -21.04
C PHE A 99 -23.61 -16.26 -21.99
N SER A 100 -22.70 -15.43 -21.48
CA SER A 100 -21.61 -14.84 -22.27
C SER A 100 -20.66 -15.87 -22.88
N ILE A 101 -20.47 -17.03 -22.24
CA ILE A 101 -19.62 -18.12 -22.73
C ILE A 101 -20.30 -18.91 -23.87
N LYS A 102 -21.63 -18.86 -23.96
CA LYS A 102 -22.41 -19.57 -24.98
C LYS A 102 -22.60 -18.74 -26.27
N LEU A 103 -22.18 -17.48 -26.25
CA LEU A 103 -22.05 -16.60 -27.44
C LEU A 103 -20.71 -16.84 -28.11
#